data_AF-A0A8H7Z4T3-F1
#
_entry.id   AF-A0A8H7Z4T3-F1
#
_cell.length_a   1.000
_cell.length_b   1.000
_cell.length_c   1.000
_cell.angle_alpha   90.00
_cell.angle_beta   90.00
_cell.angle_gamma   90.00
#
_symmetry.space_group_name_H-M   'P 1'
#
loop_
_entity.id
_entity.type
_entity.pdbx_description
1 polymer ?
#
loop_
_entity_poly.entity_id
_entity_poly.type
_entity_poly.pdbx_seq_one_letter_code
_entity_poly.pdbx_strand_id
1 'polypeptide(L)'
;MTRPSKRPRRKLSWWRRKWYIWRSIESPLELRGSIIRLRHRNKHPYLALLRLFLPASLTSWSYPIPEPLPPLSLVANPSLCWTRRCEGDLKNLQAIPLWRSHDTPLRSLYRMYEAAMAGDSMNAVIGYEVEYFWYHSEHSWQLERIPDPKDPDPIRYAILACLVESMPEAFNFKLSKGMRRDGNNIPPGDWDGVNNPYAPYTPVAGPEWTKHVPPIDRDYLRDVMPERLLDSRGMLILHEEADSEIFAGRNIVASEERFWRI
;
A
#
# COMPACT_ATOMS: atom_id res chain seq x y z
N MET A 1 48.40 -12.75 -38.00
CA MET A 1 47.34 -12.68 -36.96
C MET A 1 46.78 -14.07 -36.73
N THR A 2 47.12 -14.71 -35.62
CA THR A 2 46.66 -16.06 -35.24
C THR A 2 45.25 -15.99 -34.66
N ARG A 3 44.31 -16.79 -35.17
CA ARG A 3 42.93 -16.86 -34.66
C ARG A 3 42.95 -17.35 -33.20
N PRO A 4 42.19 -16.73 -32.27
CA PRO A 4 42.16 -17.18 -30.89
C PRO A 4 41.57 -18.59 -30.81
N SER A 5 42.15 -19.44 -29.98
CA SER A 5 41.68 -20.82 -29.82
C SER A 5 40.25 -20.82 -29.28
N LYS A 6 39.34 -21.49 -30.00
CA LYS A 6 37.96 -21.68 -29.55
C LYS A 6 38.00 -22.56 -28.30
N ARG A 7 37.85 -21.95 -27.12
CA ARG A 7 37.69 -22.69 -25.86
C ARG A 7 36.55 -23.71 -26.04
N PRO A 8 36.74 -24.99 -25.67
CA PRO A 8 35.68 -25.97 -25.79
C PRO A 8 34.52 -25.55 -24.88
N ARG A 9 33.34 -25.31 -25.46
CA ARG A 9 32.10 -25.10 -24.70
C ARG A 9 31.88 -26.37 -23.87
N ARG A 10 32.07 -26.28 -22.55
CA ARG A 10 31.77 -27.38 -21.62
C ARG A 10 30.35 -27.87 -21.91
N LYS A 11 30.22 -29.10 -22.44
CA LYS A 11 28.92 -29.73 -22.69
C LYS A 11 28.29 -29.98 -21.32
N LEU A 12 27.42 -29.05 -20.89
CA LEU A 12 26.57 -29.25 -19.72
C LEU A 12 25.81 -30.57 -19.91
N SER A 13 25.94 -31.49 -18.96
CA SER A 13 25.24 -32.77 -19.03
C SER A 13 23.74 -32.52 -19.16
N TRP A 14 23.04 -33.43 -19.82
CA TRP A 14 21.59 -33.39 -19.94
C TRP A 14 20.90 -33.23 -18.58
N TRP A 15 21.44 -33.90 -17.55
CA TRP A 15 21.03 -33.75 -16.15
C TRP A 15 21.23 -32.34 -15.61
N ARG A 16 22.37 -31.68 -15.87
CA ARG A 16 22.55 -30.27 -15.46
C ARG A 16 21.57 -29.35 -16.17
N ARG A 17 21.31 -29.54 -17.48
CA ARG A 17 20.32 -28.73 -18.21
C ARG A 17 18.92 -28.93 -17.66
N LYS A 18 18.48 -30.17 -17.46
CA LYS A 18 17.21 -30.49 -16.81
C LYS A 18 17.14 -29.89 -15.42
N TRP A 19 18.19 -30.03 -14.61
CA TRP A 19 18.26 -29.44 -13.27
C TRP A 19 18.13 -27.92 -13.29
N TYR A 20 18.76 -27.22 -14.24
CA TYR A 20 18.58 -25.77 -14.41
C TYR A 20 17.15 -25.40 -14.81
N ILE A 21 16.52 -26.17 -15.70
CA ILE A 21 15.11 -25.98 -16.10
C ILE A 21 14.18 -26.20 -14.89
N TRP A 22 14.34 -27.30 -14.17
CA TRP A 22 13.58 -27.58 -12.93
C TRP A 22 13.86 -26.55 -11.82
N ARG A 23 15.05 -25.96 -11.83
CA ARG A 23 15.40 -24.88 -10.90
C ARG A 23 14.82 -23.54 -11.34
N SER A 24 14.60 -23.31 -12.64
CA SER A 24 13.98 -22.08 -13.17
C SER A 24 12.45 -22.14 -13.22
N ILE A 25 11.84 -23.31 -12.99
CA ILE A 25 10.39 -23.39 -12.77
C ILE A 25 10.09 -22.74 -11.42
N GLU A 26 9.53 -21.55 -11.48
CA GLU A 26 8.99 -20.82 -10.32
C GLU A 26 7.49 -21.09 -10.26
N SER A 27 7.01 -21.52 -9.09
CA SER A 27 5.57 -21.58 -8.84
C SER A 27 5.04 -20.15 -8.59
N PRO A 28 3.76 -19.87 -8.88
CA PRO A 28 3.16 -18.55 -8.60
C PRO A 28 3.31 -18.08 -7.15
N LEU A 29 3.51 -19.02 -6.21
CA LEU A 29 3.73 -18.75 -4.79
C LEU A 29 5.18 -18.39 -4.43
N GLU A 30 6.10 -18.46 -5.39
CA GLU A 30 7.52 -18.13 -5.24
C GLU A 30 8.13 -18.72 -3.96
N LEU A 31 7.81 -19.98 -3.62
CA LEU A 31 8.11 -20.56 -2.29
C LEU A 31 9.59 -20.50 -1.94
N ARG A 32 10.47 -20.63 -2.94
CA ARG A 32 11.93 -20.52 -2.73
C ARG A 32 12.33 -19.09 -2.36
N GLY A 33 11.81 -18.09 -3.08
CA GLY A 33 11.99 -16.68 -2.76
C GLY A 33 11.45 -16.34 -1.38
N SER A 34 10.25 -16.84 -1.06
CA SER A 34 9.61 -16.73 0.25
C SER A 34 10.50 -17.28 1.37
N ILE A 35 11.10 -18.46 1.20
CA ILE A 35 12.03 -19.05 2.19
C ILE A 35 13.30 -18.19 2.34
N ILE A 36 13.87 -17.69 1.24
CA ILE A 36 15.05 -16.80 1.29
C ILE A 36 14.73 -15.55 2.11
N ARG A 37 13.58 -14.93 1.85
CA ARG A 37 13.09 -13.76 2.60
C ARG A 37 12.90 -14.05 4.08
N LEU A 38 12.23 -15.16 4.41
CA LEU A 38 11.93 -15.53 5.80
C LEU A 38 13.20 -15.84 6.61
N ARG A 39 14.29 -16.32 5.97
CA ARG A 39 15.57 -16.61 6.64
C ARG A 39 16.22 -15.40 7.29
N HIS A 40 15.93 -14.18 6.81
CA HIS A 40 16.56 -12.97 7.36
C HIS A 40 16.09 -12.65 8.78
N ARG A 41 14.84 -13.00 9.13
CA ARG A 41 14.24 -12.68 10.44
C ARG A 41 13.76 -13.90 11.23
N ASN A 42 13.66 -15.08 10.62
CA ASN A 42 13.14 -16.27 11.29
C ASN A 42 14.23 -17.33 11.44
N LYS A 43 14.46 -17.78 12.69
CA LYS A 43 15.34 -18.93 13.00
C LYS A 43 14.88 -20.23 12.31
N HIS A 44 13.56 -20.36 12.11
CA HIS A 44 12.93 -21.53 11.49
C HIS A 44 12.09 -21.10 10.27
N PRO A 45 12.72 -20.79 9.12
CA PRO A 45 12.05 -20.18 7.96
C PRO A 45 11.01 -21.11 7.31
N TYR A 46 11.22 -22.42 7.36
CA TYR A 46 10.24 -23.39 6.85
C TYR A 46 8.99 -23.46 7.73
N LEU A 47 9.16 -23.39 9.06
CA LEU A 47 8.03 -23.31 9.99
C LEU A 47 7.27 -22.00 9.81
N ALA A 48 7.99 -20.88 9.62
CA ALA A 48 7.38 -19.59 9.31
C ALA A 48 6.57 -19.65 8.00
N LEU A 49 7.10 -20.30 6.96
CA LEU A 49 6.36 -20.51 5.71
C LEU A 49 5.12 -21.38 5.92
N LEU A 50 5.22 -22.48 6.68
CA LEU A 50 4.07 -23.34 6.98
C LEU A 50 2.96 -22.58 7.72
N ARG A 51 3.31 -21.65 8.62
CA ARG A 51 2.33 -20.78 9.31
C ARG A 51 1.60 -19.85 8.36
N LEU A 52 2.22 -19.43 7.26
CA LEU A 52 1.56 -18.63 6.22
C LEU A 52 0.55 -19.44 5.40
N PHE A 53 0.51 -20.78 5.50
CA PHE A 53 -0.56 -21.56 4.89
C PHE A 53 -1.76 -21.74 5.81
N LEU A 54 -1.65 -21.35 7.08
CA LEU A 54 -2.74 -21.44 8.02
C LEU A 54 -3.66 -20.22 7.84
N PRO A 55 -4.98 -20.43 7.84
CA PRO A 55 -5.92 -19.32 7.80
C PRO A 55 -5.74 -18.46 9.07
N ALA A 56 -6.05 -17.16 8.96
CA ALA A 56 -5.92 -16.23 10.08
C ALA A 56 -6.86 -16.58 11.24
N SER A 57 -8.04 -17.13 10.93
CA SER A 57 -8.97 -17.70 11.90
C SER A 57 -9.66 -18.94 11.32
N LEU A 58 -10.46 -19.63 12.11
CA LEU A 58 -11.26 -20.78 11.64
C LEU A 58 -12.20 -20.44 10.47
N THR A 59 -12.53 -19.16 10.29
CA THR A 59 -13.51 -18.67 9.30
C THR A 59 -12.94 -17.68 8.29
N SER A 60 -11.71 -17.19 8.49
CA SER A 60 -11.12 -16.14 7.65
C SER A 60 -9.73 -16.52 7.15
N TRP A 61 -9.55 -16.44 5.83
CA TRP A 61 -8.23 -16.40 5.23
C TRP A 61 -7.53 -15.10 5.60
N SER A 62 -8.20 -13.96 5.46
CA SER A 62 -7.61 -12.63 5.66
C SER A 62 -7.20 -12.35 7.10
N TYR A 63 -6.03 -11.73 7.28
CA TYR A 63 -5.57 -11.28 8.58
C TYR A 63 -6.48 -10.20 9.18
N PRO A 64 -6.73 -10.24 10.50
CA PRO A 64 -7.46 -9.17 11.17
C PRO A 64 -6.66 -7.87 11.13
N ILE A 65 -7.32 -6.73 11.27
CA ILE A 65 -6.64 -5.46 11.45
C ILE A 65 -5.85 -5.53 12.78
N PRO A 66 -4.53 -5.28 12.79
CA PRO A 66 -3.79 -5.16 14.04
C PRO A 66 -4.38 -4.04 14.88
N GLU A 67 -4.25 -4.10 16.21
CA GLU A 67 -4.74 -3.05 17.10
C GLU A 67 -4.29 -1.66 16.61
N PRO A 68 -5.22 -0.80 16.15
CA PRO A 68 -4.85 0.48 15.57
C PRO A 68 -4.18 1.40 16.60
N LEU A 69 -3.09 2.06 16.22
CA LEU A 69 -2.49 3.06 17.12
C LEU A 69 -3.42 4.27 17.27
N PRO A 70 -3.61 4.79 18.50
CA PRO A 70 -4.31 6.05 18.71
C PRO A 70 -3.58 7.20 17.99
N PRO A 71 -4.31 8.18 17.42
CA PRO A 71 -3.71 9.33 16.75
C PRO A 71 -2.70 10.06 17.64
N LEU A 72 -3.06 10.30 18.90
CA LEU A 72 -2.20 11.00 19.86
C LEU A 72 -0.89 10.24 20.15
N SER A 73 -0.92 8.90 20.16
CA SER A 73 0.29 8.09 20.36
C SER A 73 1.27 8.23 19.20
N LEU A 74 0.76 8.29 17.97
CA LEU A 74 1.57 8.51 16.76
C LEU A 74 2.18 9.91 16.74
N VAL A 75 1.42 10.91 17.19
CA VAL A 75 1.87 12.30 17.32
C VAL A 75 2.95 12.46 18.39
N ALA A 76 2.77 11.81 19.54
CA ALA A 76 3.70 11.87 20.66
C ALA A 76 4.99 11.10 20.36
N ASN A 77 4.88 10.00 19.60
CA ASN A 77 6.01 9.17 19.22
C ASN A 77 5.90 8.70 17.76
N PRO A 78 6.30 9.53 16.79
CA PRO A 78 6.29 9.18 15.36
C PRO A 78 7.07 7.91 15.01
N SER A 79 8.08 7.57 15.82
CA SER A 79 8.88 6.36 15.62
C SER A 79 8.08 5.08 15.77
N LEU A 80 6.91 5.09 16.43
CA LEU A 80 6.04 3.92 16.56
C LEU A 80 5.62 3.34 15.21
N CYS A 81 5.35 4.21 14.22
CA CYS A 81 5.03 3.77 12.85
C CYS A 81 6.22 3.00 12.25
N TRP A 82 7.43 3.53 12.40
CA TRP A 82 8.65 2.88 11.92
C TRP A 82 8.94 1.57 12.64
N THR A 83 8.79 1.56 13.97
CA THR A 83 8.94 0.37 14.81
C THR A 83 7.99 -0.74 14.36
N ARG A 84 6.69 -0.46 14.22
CA ARG A 84 5.71 -1.45 13.72
C ARG A 84 6.08 -1.98 12.34
N ARG A 85 6.55 -1.11 11.43
CA ARG A 85 6.96 -1.50 10.07
C ARG A 85 8.22 -2.36 10.06
N CYS A 86 9.23 -1.98 10.83
CA CYS A 86 10.55 -2.62 10.85
C CYS A 86 10.60 -3.88 11.70
N GLU A 87 10.02 -3.86 12.90
CA GLU A 87 9.94 -5.03 13.79
C GLU A 87 8.96 -6.06 13.22
N GLY A 88 7.87 -5.60 12.60
CA GLY A 88 6.94 -6.45 11.86
C GLY A 88 7.48 -6.99 10.53
N ASP A 89 8.70 -6.63 10.12
CA ASP A 89 9.34 -7.03 8.86
C ASP A 89 8.46 -6.78 7.61
N LEU A 90 7.63 -5.74 7.66
CA LEU A 90 6.49 -5.58 6.76
C LEU A 90 6.91 -5.52 5.28
N LYS A 91 7.95 -4.73 4.96
CA LYS A 91 8.44 -4.60 3.57
C LYS A 91 8.90 -5.94 3.00
N ASN A 92 9.47 -6.80 3.85
CA ASN A 92 9.88 -8.14 3.42
C ASN A 92 8.68 -9.07 3.27
N LEU A 93 7.71 -9.00 4.18
CA LEU A 93 6.47 -9.77 4.13
C LEU A 93 5.59 -9.40 2.93
N GLN A 94 5.50 -8.12 2.57
CA GLN A 94 4.81 -7.64 1.37
C GLN A 94 5.42 -8.21 0.08
N ALA A 95 6.67 -8.69 0.10
CA ALA A 95 7.29 -9.35 -1.03
C ALA A 95 7.11 -10.89 -1.04
N ILE A 96 6.33 -11.44 -0.11
CA ILE A 96 6.00 -12.87 -0.03
C ILE A 96 4.56 -13.05 -0.57
N PRO A 97 4.35 -13.72 -1.72
CA PRO A 97 3.01 -13.85 -2.32
C PRO A 97 1.96 -14.45 -1.39
N LEU A 98 2.35 -15.46 -0.60
CA LEU A 98 1.43 -16.10 0.33
C LEU A 98 0.98 -15.14 1.44
N TRP A 99 1.90 -14.39 2.05
CA TRP A 99 1.54 -13.38 3.05
C TRP A 99 0.64 -12.29 2.45
N ARG A 100 0.96 -11.80 1.25
CA ARG A 100 0.11 -10.84 0.53
C ARG A 100 -1.31 -11.34 0.32
N SER A 101 -1.49 -12.63 0.04
CA SER A 101 -2.82 -13.23 -0.15
C SER A 101 -3.69 -13.17 1.11
N HIS A 102 -3.09 -13.04 2.29
CA HIS A 102 -3.79 -12.85 3.56
C HIS A 102 -4.00 -11.37 3.92
N ASP A 103 -3.28 -10.44 3.29
CA ASP A 103 -3.42 -9.01 3.59
C ASP A 103 -4.73 -8.45 3.01
N THR A 104 -5.14 -7.27 3.48
CA THR A 104 -6.40 -6.66 3.09
C THR A 104 -6.25 -5.17 2.76
N PRO A 105 -7.14 -4.60 1.93
CA PRO A 105 -7.15 -3.16 1.68
C PRO A 105 -7.27 -2.36 2.98
N LEU A 106 -8.12 -2.80 3.91
CA LEU A 106 -8.23 -2.15 5.23
C LEU A 106 -6.90 -2.14 5.97
N ARG A 107 -6.18 -3.27 6.05
CA ARG A 107 -4.87 -3.30 6.70
C ARG A 107 -3.88 -2.34 6.06
N SER A 108 -3.89 -2.20 4.73
CA SER A 108 -3.06 -1.21 4.03
C SER A 108 -3.46 0.23 4.36
N LEU A 109 -4.76 0.52 4.45
CA LEU A 109 -5.27 1.84 4.84
C LEU A 109 -4.87 2.23 6.27
N TYR A 110 -4.94 1.30 7.23
CA TYR A 110 -4.47 1.57 8.59
C TYR A 110 -2.97 1.87 8.63
N ARG A 111 -2.16 1.25 7.76
CA ARG A 111 -0.73 1.58 7.64
C ARG A 111 -0.50 2.96 7.03
N MET A 112 -1.31 3.36 6.05
CA MET A 112 -1.28 4.72 5.50
C MET A 112 -1.70 5.76 6.54
N TYR A 113 -2.75 5.48 7.32
CA TYR A 113 -3.15 6.31 8.46
C TYR A 113 -2.03 6.47 9.49
N GLU A 114 -1.37 5.38 9.88
CA GLU A 114 -0.25 5.42 10.83
C GLU A 114 0.88 6.32 10.33
N ALA A 115 1.19 6.23 9.04
CA ALA A 115 2.19 7.07 8.40
C ALA A 115 1.75 8.54 8.30
N ALA A 116 0.49 8.81 7.96
CA ALA A 116 -0.05 10.17 7.87
C ALA A 116 0.00 10.89 9.23
N MET A 117 -0.36 10.21 10.32
CA MET A 117 -0.30 10.77 11.67
C MET A 117 1.11 10.88 12.24
N ALA A 118 2.06 10.08 11.78
CA ALA A 118 3.47 10.19 12.16
C ALA A 118 4.17 11.42 11.52
N GLY A 119 3.48 12.13 10.62
CA GLY A 119 3.92 13.39 10.04
C GLY A 119 4.90 13.22 8.87
N ASP A 120 5.46 14.34 8.42
CA ASP A 120 6.15 14.45 7.13
C ASP A 120 7.30 13.48 6.88
N SER A 121 7.99 13.07 7.94
CA SER A 121 9.06 12.06 7.86
C SER A 121 8.60 10.70 7.33
N MET A 122 7.30 10.42 7.37
CA MET A 122 6.68 9.16 6.95
C MET A 122 5.89 9.27 5.64
N ASN A 123 5.89 10.42 4.96
CA ASN A 123 5.16 10.58 3.69
C ASN A 123 5.61 9.57 2.61
N ALA A 124 6.90 9.24 2.55
CA ALA A 124 7.41 8.20 1.65
C ALA A 124 6.80 6.81 1.92
N VAL A 125 6.42 6.52 3.18
CA VAL A 125 5.77 5.26 3.56
C VAL A 125 4.37 5.17 2.96
N ILE A 126 3.65 6.29 2.89
CA ILE A 126 2.34 6.35 2.24
C ILE A 126 2.52 6.00 0.77
N GLY A 127 3.46 6.63 0.07
CA GLY A 127 3.78 6.29 -1.33
C GLY A 127 4.05 4.79 -1.55
N TYR A 128 4.83 4.14 -0.67
CA TYR A 128 5.06 2.68 -0.75
C TYR A 128 3.79 1.85 -0.52
N GLU A 129 2.93 2.24 0.42
CA GLU A 129 1.67 1.54 0.68
C GLU A 129 0.66 1.74 -0.46
N VAL A 130 0.63 2.93 -1.06
CA VAL A 130 -0.18 3.22 -2.24
C VAL A 130 0.26 2.41 -3.44
N GLU A 131 1.58 2.32 -3.68
CA GLU A 131 2.14 1.47 -4.73
C GLU A 131 1.77 0.00 -4.48
N TYR A 132 1.92 -0.47 -3.24
CA TYR A 132 1.51 -1.81 -2.84
C TYR A 132 0.02 -2.06 -3.10
N PHE A 133 -0.85 -1.13 -2.71
CA PHE A 133 -2.30 -1.20 -2.96
C PHE A 133 -2.60 -1.20 -4.47
N TRP A 134 -1.94 -0.36 -5.25
CA TRP A 134 -2.11 -0.26 -6.69
C TRP A 134 -1.88 -1.62 -7.37
N TYR A 135 -0.81 -2.33 -7.04
CA TYR A 135 -0.49 -3.61 -7.68
C TYR A 135 -1.35 -4.81 -7.21
N HIS A 136 -2.22 -4.61 -6.23
CA HIS A 136 -3.25 -5.59 -5.87
C HIS A 136 -4.44 -5.50 -6.84
N SER A 137 -4.38 -6.20 -7.97
CA SER A 137 -5.43 -6.20 -8.98
C SER A 137 -6.63 -7.09 -8.63
N GLU A 138 -6.60 -7.80 -7.50
CA GLU A 138 -7.66 -8.70 -7.09
C GLU A 138 -8.96 -7.95 -6.78
N HIS A 139 -10.09 -8.64 -6.98
CA HIS A 139 -11.41 -8.08 -6.78
C HIS A 139 -11.64 -7.54 -5.36
N SER A 140 -11.06 -8.17 -4.33
CA SER A 140 -11.14 -7.68 -2.95
C SER A 140 -10.42 -6.35 -2.70
N TRP A 141 -9.56 -5.90 -3.63
CA TRP A 141 -8.77 -4.67 -3.56
C TRP A 141 -9.28 -3.58 -4.52
N GLN A 142 -10.48 -3.75 -5.08
CA GLN A 142 -11.17 -2.67 -5.79
C GLN A 142 -11.58 -1.57 -4.81
N LEU A 143 -11.41 -0.30 -5.19
CA LEU A 143 -11.69 0.84 -4.31
C LEU A 143 -13.14 0.86 -3.82
N GLU A 144 -14.10 0.65 -4.72
CA GLU A 144 -15.54 0.58 -4.40
C GLU A 144 -15.92 -0.54 -3.41
N ARG A 145 -15.06 -1.55 -3.24
CA ARG A 145 -15.30 -2.73 -2.40
C ARG A 145 -14.63 -2.67 -1.03
N ILE A 146 -13.89 -1.60 -0.75
CA ILE A 146 -13.28 -1.42 0.56
C ILE A 146 -14.41 -1.35 1.60
N PRO A 147 -14.49 -2.31 2.54
CA PRO A 147 -15.56 -2.32 3.51
C PRO A 147 -15.41 -1.16 4.50
N ASP A 148 -16.54 -0.63 4.97
CA ASP A 148 -16.58 0.40 6.00
C ASP A 148 -15.99 -0.16 7.33
N PRO A 149 -14.88 0.40 7.84
CA PRO A 149 -14.29 -0.05 9.09
C PRO A 149 -15.12 0.30 10.33
N LYS A 150 -16.03 1.29 10.25
CA LYS A 150 -16.81 1.82 11.39
C LYS A 150 -15.92 2.11 12.60
N ASP A 151 -14.81 2.79 12.34
CA ASP A 151 -13.78 2.99 13.35
C ASP A 151 -14.31 3.86 14.50
N PRO A 152 -14.14 3.46 15.77
CA PRO A 152 -14.67 4.20 16.91
C PRO A 152 -13.92 5.50 17.19
N ASP A 153 -12.69 5.66 16.69
CA ASP A 153 -11.92 6.89 16.83
C ASP A 153 -12.28 7.86 15.69
N PRO A 154 -12.91 9.02 15.97
CA PRO A 154 -13.41 9.90 14.93
C PRO A 154 -12.30 10.51 14.07
N ILE A 155 -11.11 10.73 14.64
CA ILE A 155 -9.96 11.30 13.92
C ILE A 155 -9.42 10.26 12.94
N ARG A 156 -9.17 9.04 13.43
CA ARG A 156 -8.73 7.93 12.57
C ARG A 156 -9.76 7.62 11.49
N TYR A 157 -11.04 7.60 11.83
CA TYR A 157 -12.10 7.32 10.87
C TYR A 157 -12.17 8.36 9.74
N ALA A 158 -12.08 9.65 10.09
CA ALA A 158 -12.04 10.73 9.11
C ALA A 158 -10.81 10.67 8.20
N ILE A 159 -9.63 10.36 8.74
CA ILE A 159 -8.40 10.19 7.94
C ILE A 159 -8.53 9.03 6.96
N LEU A 160 -9.02 7.88 7.44
CA LEU A 160 -9.26 6.70 6.58
C LEU A 160 -10.23 7.05 5.43
N ALA A 161 -11.30 7.80 5.73
CA ALA A 161 -12.26 8.25 4.73
C ALA A 161 -11.60 9.17 3.68
N CYS A 162 -10.83 10.17 4.10
CA CYS A 162 -10.14 11.08 3.18
C CYS A 162 -9.11 10.37 2.30
N LEU A 163 -8.34 9.43 2.87
CA LEU A 163 -7.37 8.64 2.12
C LEU A 163 -8.08 7.83 1.03
N VAL A 164 -9.17 7.15 1.36
CA VAL A 164 -9.93 6.33 0.40
C VAL A 164 -10.63 7.18 -0.65
N GLU A 165 -11.20 8.32 -0.26
CA GLU A 165 -11.94 9.21 -1.16
C GLU A 165 -11.04 9.92 -2.17
N SER A 166 -9.76 10.14 -1.84
CA SER A 166 -8.78 10.75 -2.75
C SER A 166 -8.07 9.76 -3.69
N MET A 167 -8.12 8.45 -3.41
CA MET A 167 -7.51 7.41 -4.27
C MET A 167 -8.03 7.37 -5.72
N PRO A 168 -9.36 7.53 -6.00
CA PRO A 168 -9.89 7.38 -7.36
C PRO A 168 -9.24 8.32 -8.37
N GLU A 169 -8.96 9.57 -7.99
CA GLU A 169 -8.30 10.54 -8.87
C GLU A 169 -6.91 10.04 -9.28
N ALA A 170 -6.08 9.66 -8.31
CA ALA A 170 -4.74 9.14 -8.55
C ALA A 170 -4.77 7.85 -9.40
N PHE A 171 -5.74 6.97 -9.15
CA PHE A 171 -5.88 5.71 -9.90
C PHE A 171 -6.31 5.97 -11.34
N ASN A 172 -7.32 6.82 -11.54
CA ASN A 172 -7.80 7.19 -12.86
C ASN A 172 -6.72 7.92 -13.67
N PHE A 173 -5.89 8.75 -13.02
CA PHE A 173 -4.73 9.35 -13.67
C PHE A 173 -3.75 8.28 -14.17
N LYS A 174 -3.36 7.30 -13.33
CA LYS A 174 -2.48 6.19 -13.75
C LYS A 174 -3.09 5.35 -14.87
N LEU A 175 -4.38 5.02 -14.78
CA LEU A 175 -5.11 4.28 -15.82
C LEU A 175 -5.13 5.04 -17.15
N SER A 176 -5.33 6.37 -17.11
CA SER A 176 -5.32 7.25 -18.28
C SER A 176 -3.95 7.27 -18.96
N LYS A 177 -2.86 7.13 -18.20
CA LYS A 177 -1.49 7.00 -18.72
C LYS A 177 -1.18 5.61 -19.27
N GLY A 178 -2.12 4.67 -19.21
CA GLY A 178 -1.91 3.32 -19.72
C GLY A 178 -1.38 2.33 -18.70
N MET A 179 -1.12 2.76 -17.46
CA MET A 179 -0.70 1.84 -16.41
C MET A 179 -1.84 0.89 -16.05
N ARG A 180 -1.52 -0.37 -15.72
CA ARG A 180 -2.47 -1.34 -15.20
C ARG A 180 -1.99 -1.92 -13.88
N ARG A 181 -2.96 -2.25 -13.01
CA ARG A 181 -2.71 -2.80 -11.67
C ARG A 181 -2.03 -4.16 -11.71
N ASP A 182 -2.29 -4.95 -12.75
CA ASP A 182 -1.66 -6.26 -12.99
C ASP A 182 -0.29 -6.16 -13.70
N GLY A 183 0.17 -4.93 -14.02
CA GLY A 183 1.41 -4.68 -14.75
C GLY A 183 1.31 -4.82 -16.27
N ASN A 184 0.16 -5.27 -16.81
CA ASN A 184 -0.06 -5.39 -18.26
C ASN A 184 -0.40 -4.02 -18.86
N ASN A 185 0.57 -3.11 -18.84
CA ASN A 185 0.38 -1.73 -19.28
C ASN A 185 -0.07 -1.67 -20.74
N ILE A 186 -1.03 -0.79 -21.01
CA ILE A 186 -1.55 -0.50 -22.34
C ILE A 186 -0.84 0.77 -22.82
N PRO A 187 -0.14 0.75 -23.97
CA PRO A 187 0.48 1.96 -24.48
C PRO A 187 -0.58 3.05 -24.73
N PRO A 188 -0.25 4.33 -24.48
CA PRO A 188 -1.08 5.43 -24.92
C PRO A 188 -1.28 5.36 -26.46
N GLY A 189 -2.36 5.95 -26.96
CA GLY A 189 -2.60 6.01 -28.41
C GLY A 189 -1.56 6.85 -29.15
N ASP A 190 -1.64 6.88 -30.49
CA ASP A 190 -0.81 7.78 -31.29
C ASP A 190 -1.22 9.24 -31.06
N TRP A 191 -0.24 10.14 -30.98
CA TRP A 191 -0.49 11.57 -30.81
C TRP A 191 -1.13 12.16 -32.06
N ASP A 192 -2.30 12.77 -31.92
CA ASP A 192 -3.08 13.35 -33.03
C ASP A 192 -2.73 14.83 -33.30
N GLY A 193 -1.76 15.40 -32.57
CA GLY A 193 -1.35 16.80 -32.70
C GLY A 193 -2.12 17.79 -31.82
N VAL A 194 -3.20 17.37 -31.17
CA VAL A 194 -4.13 18.26 -30.43
C VAL A 194 -4.42 17.75 -29.02
N ASN A 195 -4.60 16.44 -28.85
CA ASN A 195 -4.88 15.80 -27.58
C ASN A 195 -3.70 14.92 -27.15
N ASN A 196 -3.43 14.91 -25.86
CA ASN A 196 -2.52 13.90 -25.31
C ASN A 196 -3.28 12.55 -25.35
N PRO A 197 -2.78 11.53 -26.08
CA PRO A 197 -3.55 10.33 -26.32
C PRO A 197 -3.57 9.47 -25.05
N TYR A 198 -4.53 9.69 -24.17
CA TYR A 198 -4.74 8.83 -23.01
C TYR A 198 -5.12 7.42 -23.45
N ALA A 199 -4.64 6.41 -22.72
CA ALA A 199 -5.04 5.03 -22.96
C ALA A 199 -6.52 4.84 -22.58
N PRO A 200 -7.29 4.00 -23.29
CA PRO A 200 -8.67 3.71 -22.92
C PRO A 200 -8.70 3.01 -21.55
N TYR A 201 -9.58 3.44 -20.66
CA TYR A 201 -9.76 2.81 -19.34
C TYR A 201 -11.19 2.97 -18.85
N THR A 202 -11.61 2.07 -17.97
CA THR A 202 -12.84 2.21 -17.18
C THR A 202 -12.50 2.97 -15.91
N PRO A 203 -13.12 4.13 -15.64
CA PRO A 203 -12.89 4.87 -14.41
C PRO A 203 -13.23 4.02 -13.19
N VAL A 204 -12.39 4.11 -12.17
CA VAL A 204 -12.65 3.55 -10.85
C VAL A 204 -13.30 4.58 -9.96
N ALA A 205 -14.22 4.14 -9.12
CA ALA A 205 -14.88 4.94 -8.09
C ALA A 205 -14.47 4.48 -6.69
N GLY A 206 -14.55 5.39 -5.73
CA GLY A 206 -14.42 5.08 -4.31
C GLY A 206 -15.67 4.39 -3.75
N PRO A 207 -15.59 3.82 -2.53
CA PRO A 207 -16.73 3.22 -1.87
C PRO A 207 -17.67 4.30 -1.31
N GLU A 208 -18.97 4.01 -1.28
CA GLU A 208 -19.99 4.99 -0.89
C GLU A 208 -19.88 5.44 0.58
N TRP A 209 -19.36 4.57 1.46
CA TRP A 209 -19.31 4.83 2.90
C TRP A 209 -18.49 6.07 3.27
N THR A 210 -17.47 6.43 2.47
CA THR A 210 -16.62 7.58 2.79
C THR A 210 -17.45 8.86 2.86
N LYS A 211 -18.39 9.04 1.93
CA LYS A 211 -19.28 10.22 1.85
C LYS A 211 -20.17 10.41 3.09
N HIS A 212 -20.38 9.35 3.87
CA HIS A 212 -21.19 9.38 5.08
C HIS A 212 -20.37 9.60 6.35
N VAL A 213 -19.04 9.67 6.26
CA VAL A 213 -18.18 9.95 7.41
C VAL A 213 -18.23 11.44 7.75
N PRO A 214 -18.69 11.80 8.97
CA PRO A 214 -18.85 13.19 9.35
C PRO A 214 -17.49 13.89 9.53
N PRO A 215 -17.46 15.22 9.49
CA PRO A 215 -16.30 15.98 9.91
C PRO A 215 -15.98 15.75 11.39
N ILE A 216 -14.69 15.84 11.73
CA ILE A 216 -14.27 15.77 13.13
C ILE A 216 -14.76 17.02 13.86
N ASP A 217 -15.33 16.86 15.06
CA ASP A 217 -15.71 17.98 15.91
C ASP A 217 -14.47 18.83 16.27
N ARG A 218 -14.56 20.15 16.07
CA ARG A 218 -13.44 21.08 16.28
C ARG A 218 -13.13 21.31 17.76
N ASP A 219 -14.15 21.29 18.62
CA ASP A 219 -13.96 21.41 20.06
C ASP A 219 -13.31 20.13 20.59
N TYR A 220 -13.75 18.97 20.09
CA TYR A 220 -13.06 17.71 20.35
C TYR A 220 -11.59 17.74 19.91
N LEU A 221 -11.28 18.26 18.72
CA LEU A 221 -9.90 18.41 18.25
C LEU A 221 -9.06 19.30 19.19
N ARG A 222 -9.61 20.44 19.64
CA ARG A 222 -8.94 21.34 20.60
C ARG A 222 -8.66 20.67 21.94
N ASP A 223 -9.54 19.77 22.38
CA ASP A 223 -9.40 19.09 23.65
C ASP A 223 -8.36 17.95 23.60
N VAL A 224 -8.25 17.24 22.48
CA VAL A 224 -7.42 16.02 22.39
C VAL A 224 -6.09 16.20 21.66
N MET A 225 -5.99 17.16 20.74
CA MET A 225 -4.79 17.37 19.94
C MET A 225 -3.93 18.52 20.48
N PRO A 226 -2.60 18.40 20.43
CA PRO A 226 -1.71 19.52 20.72
C PRO A 226 -1.96 20.71 19.79
N GLU A 227 -1.90 21.94 20.31
CA GLU A 227 -2.12 23.17 19.54
C GLU A 227 -1.25 23.25 18.27
N ARG A 228 -0.03 22.71 18.32
CA ARG A 228 0.88 22.67 17.15
C ARG A 228 0.37 21.86 15.96
N LEU A 229 -0.67 21.04 16.14
CA LEU A 229 -1.32 20.27 15.08
C LEU A 229 -2.66 20.86 14.67
N LEU A 230 -3.01 22.04 15.15
CA LEU A 230 -4.25 22.71 14.82
C LEU A 230 -3.94 23.99 14.04
N ASP A 231 -4.70 24.24 12.98
CA ASP A 231 -4.66 25.52 12.30
C ASP A 231 -5.44 26.59 13.08
N SER A 232 -5.41 27.83 12.59
CA SER A 232 -6.16 28.94 13.19
C SER A 232 -7.68 28.73 13.24
N ARG A 233 -8.21 27.78 12.47
CA ARG A 233 -9.63 27.42 12.42
C ARG A 233 -9.95 26.22 13.35
N GLY A 234 -8.95 25.63 13.99
CA GLY A 234 -9.09 24.42 14.82
C GLY A 234 -9.18 23.13 14.01
N MET A 235 -8.65 23.10 12.80
CA MET A 235 -8.60 21.93 11.93
C MET A 235 -7.29 21.18 12.11
N LEU A 236 -7.32 19.86 11.98
CA LEU A 236 -6.15 19.00 12.16
C LEU A 236 -5.16 19.16 10.99
N ILE A 237 -3.94 19.59 11.28
CA ILE A 237 -2.86 19.72 10.29
C ILE A 237 -2.16 18.37 10.14
N LEU A 238 -2.23 17.80 8.94
CA LEU A 238 -1.37 16.69 8.52
C LEU A 238 -0.23 17.19 7.64
N HIS A 239 -0.52 18.13 6.73
CA HIS A 239 0.47 18.81 5.90
C HIS A 239 0.29 20.33 6.01
N GLU A 240 1.40 21.05 6.14
CA GLU A 240 1.37 22.52 6.07
C GLU A 240 1.00 22.98 4.65
N GLU A 241 0.28 24.10 4.56
CA GLU A 241 -0.07 24.78 3.29
C GLU A 241 -0.82 23.92 2.26
N ALA A 242 -1.77 23.11 2.74
CA ALA A 242 -2.52 22.19 1.90
C ALA A 242 -4.01 22.57 1.72
N ASP A 243 -4.56 22.32 0.54
CA ASP A 243 -5.85 22.87 0.07
C ASP A 243 -6.85 21.83 -0.48
N SER A 244 -6.78 20.59 -0.02
CA SER A 244 -7.76 19.56 -0.43
C SER A 244 -9.17 19.85 0.09
N GLU A 245 -10.16 19.85 -0.81
CA GLU A 245 -11.59 19.90 -0.45
C GLU A 245 -12.03 18.63 0.29
N ILE A 246 -11.49 17.45 -0.07
CA ILE A 246 -11.81 16.17 0.57
C ILE A 246 -11.42 16.17 2.05
N PHE A 247 -10.20 16.66 2.34
CA PHE A 247 -9.71 16.75 3.72
C PHE A 247 -10.34 17.92 4.48
N ALA A 248 -10.50 19.09 3.84
CA ALA A 248 -11.14 20.25 4.45
C ALA A 248 -12.60 19.95 4.85
N GLY A 249 -13.31 19.17 4.04
CA GLY A 249 -14.67 18.69 4.33
C GLY A 249 -14.77 17.88 5.63
N ARG A 250 -13.64 17.39 6.18
CA ARG A 250 -13.57 16.68 7.46
C ARG A 250 -12.80 17.41 8.56
N ASN A 251 -12.58 18.71 8.41
CA ASN A 251 -11.76 19.54 9.31
C ASN A 251 -10.30 19.06 9.40
N ILE A 252 -9.72 18.65 8.27
CA ILE A 252 -8.31 18.24 8.16
C ILE A 252 -7.63 19.12 7.10
N VAL A 253 -6.42 19.59 7.38
CA VAL A 253 -5.53 20.29 6.45
C VAL A 253 -4.52 19.27 5.90
N ALA A 254 -4.75 18.82 4.68
CA ALA A 254 -3.86 17.94 3.92
C ALA A 254 -4.06 18.13 2.41
N SER A 255 -3.19 17.53 1.61
CA SER A 255 -3.22 17.59 0.14
C SER A 255 -3.03 16.18 -0.41
N GLU A 256 -3.85 15.83 -1.38
CA GLU A 256 -3.80 14.57 -2.13
C GLU A 256 -2.44 14.40 -2.80
N GLU A 257 -1.87 15.48 -3.35
CA GLU A 257 -0.60 15.42 -4.07
C GLU A 257 0.54 14.89 -3.22
N ARG A 258 0.59 15.23 -1.92
CA ARG A 258 1.63 14.70 -1.03
C ARG A 258 1.47 13.20 -0.75
N PHE A 259 0.28 12.64 -0.92
CA PHE A 259 0.01 11.21 -0.74
C PHE A 259 0.21 10.41 -2.03
N TRP A 260 -0.08 11.00 -3.19
CA TRP A 260 -0.16 10.28 -4.47
C TRP A 260 0.95 10.62 -5.47
N ARG A 261 1.81 11.63 -5.20
CA ARG A 261 3.03 11.87 -5.98
C ARG A 261 3.97 10.68 -5.79
N ILE A 262 3.99 9.80 -6.80
CA ILE A 262 4.97 8.73 -6.99
C ILE A 262 5.68 9.00 -8.31
#